data_AF-A0A947AFZ9-F1
#
_entry.id   AF-A0A947AFZ9-F1
#
_cell.length_a   1.000
_cell.length_b   1.000
_cell.length_c   1.000
_cell.angle_alpha   90.00
_cell.angle_beta   90.00
_cell.angle_gamma   90.00
#
_symmetry.space_group_name_H-M   'P 1'
#
loop_
_entity.id
_entity.type
_entity.pdbx_description
1 polymer ?
#
loop_
_entity_poly.entity_id
_entity_poly.type
_entity_poly.pdbx_seq_one_letter_code
_entity_poly.pdbx_strand_id
1 'polypeptide(L)'
;ITTAEKKLGVSPPGSRIGKVAAHPQILGGDTKASILKAPVTDFLKAYNLTIHENLFFTALKTGRFQQASETIFNKTGYQLICLEQVPDQVKSKYGVLSYPSATTGKTVYFLFWKPAFRLKKFYYSYRGREIQKLQKELVKINLYQYHLDGIVGKKLMRAIVHFQKQFALPVTGYPDEKTIFLLCHNEGGNRV
;
A
#
# COMPACT_ATOMS: atom_id res chain seq x y z
N ILE A 1 6.42 39.66 -9.08
CA ILE A 1 5.10 39.00 -9.31
C ILE A 1 5.28 37.56 -8.84
N THR A 2 4.84 37.27 -7.62
CA THR A 2 5.08 36.01 -6.92
C THR A 2 3.84 35.14 -7.05
N THR A 3 3.90 34.07 -7.85
CA THR A 3 2.80 33.11 -7.99
C THR A 3 2.99 31.99 -6.97
N ALA A 4 2.13 31.99 -5.96
CA ALA A 4 2.07 30.98 -4.92
C ALA A 4 1.63 29.62 -5.50
N GLU A 5 2.45 28.59 -5.30
CA GLU A 5 2.09 27.20 -5.58
C GLU A 5 1.04 26.71 -4.58
N LYS A 6 -0.13 26.36 -5.12
CA LYS A 6 -1.25 25.74 -4.40
C LYS A 6 -0.85 24.34 -3.92
N LYS A 7 -0.42 24.23 -2.65
CA LYS A 7 -0.32 22.96 -1.92
C LYS A 7 -1.70 22.28 -1.90
N LEU A 8 -1.92 21.30 -2.78
CA LEU A 8 -3.00 20.32 -2.63
C LEU A 8 -2.61 19.39 -1.49
N GLY A 9 -3.04 19.75 -0.28
CA GLY A 9 -3.02 18.88 0.89
C GLY A 9 -3.93 17.67 0.63
N VAL A 10 -3.32 16.50 0.48
CA VAL A 10 -4.03 15.23 0.43
C VAL A 10 -4.26 14.78 1.86
N SER A 11 -5.36 15.22 2.47
CA SER A 11 -5.79 14.74 3.78
C SER A 11 -6.25 13.27 3.66
N PRO A 12 -5.76 12.35 4.51
CA PRO A 12 -6.39 11.04 4.66
C PRO A 12 -7.82 11.21 5.20
N PRO A 13 -8.73 10.25 4.94
CA PRO A 13 -10.05 10.31 5.54
C PRO A 13 -9.95 10.25 7.07
N GLY A 14 -10.39 11.32 7.72
CA GLY A 14 -10.86 11.33 9.11
C GLY A 14 -9.81 11.09 10.20
N SER A 15 -9.29 12.19 10.76
CA SER A 15 -8.84 12.25 12.15
C SER A 15 -9.99 11.90 13.10
N ARG A 16 -10.26 10.61 13.28
CA ARG A 16 -10.95 10.00 14.43
C ARG A 16 -10.80 8.48 14.37
N ILE A 17 -9.56 8.00 14.23
CA ILE A 17 -9.26 6.60 14.52
C ILE A 17 -9.18 6.50 16.04
N GLY A 18 -10.30 6.13 16.67
CA GLY A 18 -10.30 5.69 18.06
C GLY A 18 -9.29 4.56 18.19
N LYS A 19 -8.42 4.68 19.18
CA LYS A 19 -7.36 3.74 19.57
C LYS A 19 -7.90 2.29 19.56
N VAL A 20 -7.62 1.52 18.50
CA VAL A 20 -7.99 0.10 18.44
C VAL A 20 -6.93 -0.67 19.20
N ALA A 21 -7.34 -1.33 20.28
CA ALA A 21 -6.46 -1.98 21.25
C ALA A 21 -5.70 -3.19 20.65
N ALA A 22 -4.58 -3.48 21.32
CA ALA A 22 -3.53 -4.41 20.96
C ALA A 22 -3.92 -5.90 20.88
N HIS A 23 -3.23 -6.60 19.97
CA HIS A 23 -2.79 -8.01 19.96
C HIS A 23 -3.58 -9.08 20.75
N PRO A 24 -4.14 -10.08 20.05
CA PRO A 24 -4.29 -11.43 20.59
C PRO A 24 -3.18 -12.37 20.08
N GLN A 25 -2.43 -12.98 21.01
CA GLN A 25 -1.63 -14.18 20.75
C GLN A 25 -2.57 -15.38 20.52
N ILE A 26 -2.26 -16.24 19.54
CA ILE A 26 -3.13 -17.38 19.13
C ILE A 26 -2.52 -18.71 19.60
N LEU A 27 -3.22 -19.43 20.49
CA LEU A 27 -3.12 -20.88 20.66
C LEU A 27 -4.04 -21.60 19.65
N GLY A 28 -3.65 -22.80 19.23
CA GLY A 28 -4.08 -23.47 18.01
C GLY A 28 -5.43 -24.22 18.02
N GLY A 29 -5.73 -24.85 16.87
CA GLY A 29 -6.81 -25.82 16.67
C GLY A 29 -8.12 -25.24 16.10
N ASP A 30 -8.40 -25.52 14.82
CA ASP A 30 -9.70 -25.52 14.10
C ASP A 30 -10.66 -24.32 14.20
N THR A 31 -10.26 -23.23 14.86
CA THR A 31 -11.13 -22.09 15.21
C THR A 31 -10.66 -20.77 14.56
N LYS A 32 -9.62 -20.79 13.72
CA LYS A 32 -8.99 -19.58 13.16
C LYS A 32 -9.91 -18.74 12.27
N ALA A 33 -10.80 -19.36 11.49
CA ALA A 33 -11.71 -18.63 10.59
C ALA A 33 -12.83 -17.89 11.32
N SER A 34 -13.26 -18.39 12.49
CA SER A 34 -14.29 -17.74 13.33
C SER A 34 -13.67 -16.62 14.19
N ILE A 35 -12.46 -16.83 14.70
CA ILE A 35 -11.71 -15.84 15.51
C ILE A 35 -11.32 -14.60 14.69
N LEU A 36 -11.00 -14.77 13.41
CA LEU A 36 -10.61 -13.67 12.53
C LEU A 36 -11.80 -12.92 11.91
N LYS A 37 -13.04 -13.37 12.17
CA LYS A 37 -14.21 -12.71 11.59
C LYS A 37 -14.37 -11.28 12.12
N ALA A 38 -14.38 -11.11 13.44
CA ALA A 38 -14.55 -9.79 14.05
C ALA A 38 -13.45 -8.77 13.65
N PRO A 39 -12.14 -9.09 13.71
CA PRO A 39 -11.09 -8.18 13.25
C PRO A 39 -11.22 -7.77 11.77
N VAL A 40 -11.65 -8.69 10.90
CA VAL A 40 -11.86 -8.40 9.47
C VAL A 40 -13.08 -7.52 9.25
N THR A 41 -14.18 -7.78 9.95
CA THR A 41 -15.39 -6.94 9.89
C THR A 41 -15.09 -5.52 10.37
N ASP A 42 -14.39 -5.37 11.50
CA ASP A 42 -14.00 -4.07 12.05
C ASP A 42 -13.05 -3.32 11.11
N PHE A 43 -12.09 -4.04 10.52
CA PHE A 43 -11.20 -3.48 9.51
C PHE A 43 -11.97 -2.95 8.30
N LEU A 44 -12.89 -3.73 7.73
CA LEU A 44 -13.68 -3.28 6.59
C LEU A 44 -14.62 -2.14 6.97
N LYS A 45 -15.18 -2.15 8.18
CA LYS A 45 -16.00 -1.07 8.72
C LYS A 45 -15.23 0.24 8.82
N ALA A 46 -13.96 0.21 9.25
CA ALA A 46 -13.09 1.39 9.29
C ALA A 46 -12.92 2.06 7.92
N TYR A 47 -13.05 1.30 6.83
CA TYR A 47 -12.97 1.81 5.46
C TYR A 47 -14.33 1.99 4.77
N ASN A 48 -15.44 1.73 5.47
CA ASN A 48 -16.80 1.66 4.90
C ASN A 48 -16.93 0.63 3.75
N LEU A 49 -16.26 -0.52 3.90
CA LEU A 49 -16.18 -1.60 2.92
C LEU A 49 -16.92 -2.88 3.36
N THR A 50 -17.84 -2.78 4.32
CA THR A 50 -18.61 -3.94 4.85
C THR A 50 -19.39 -4.68 3.76
N ILE A 51 -19.84 -3.99 2.71
CA ILE A 51 -20.49 -4.61 1.55
C ILE A 51 -19.58 -5.62 0.80
N HIS A 52 -18.26 -5.51 0.97
CA HIS A 52 -17.27 -6.40 0.35
C HIS A 52 -16.75 -7.47 1.31
N GLU A 53 -17.36 -7.63 2.49
CA GLU A 53 -16.92 -8.55 3.54
C GLU A 53 -16.85 -10.00 3.06
N ASN A 54 -17.90 -10.53 2.44
CA ASN A 54 -17.90 -11.90 1.92
C ASN A 54 -16.82 -12.12 0.85
N LEU A 55 -16.62 -11.12 -0.02
CA LEU A 55 -15.61 -11.17 -1.08
C LEU A 55 -14.20 -11.19 -0.47
N PHE A 56 -13.96 -10.36 0.54
CA PHE A 56 -12.68 -10.27 1.23
C PHE A 56 -12.37 -11.52 2.04
N PHE A 57 -13.34 -12.09 2.75
CA PHE A 57 -13.18 -13.38 3.43
C PHE A 57 -12.88 -14.52 2.47
N THR A 58 -13.55 -14.55 1.32
CA THR A 58 -13.28 -15.54 0.28
C THR A 58 -11.85 -15.41 -0.23
N ALA A 59 -11.37 -14.18 -0.43
CA ALA A 59 -9.99 -13.91 -0.82
C ALA A 59 -8.99 -14.35 0.27
N LEU A 60 -9.27 -14.12 1.56
CA LEU A 60 -8.44 -14.59 2.67
C LEU A 60 -8.34 -16.12 2.71
N LYS A 61 -9.46 -16.82 2.52
CA LYS A 61 -9.49 -18.30 2.53
C LYS A 61 -8.79 -18.91 1.32
N THR A 62 -8.93 -18.31 0.15
CA THR A 62 -8.40 -18.84 -1.11
C THR A 62 -7.01 -18.33 -1.44
N GLY A 63 -6.52 -17.29 -0.75
CA GLY A 63 -5.32 -16.55 -1.10
C GLY A 63 -5.45 -15.70 -2.38
N ARG A 64 -6.63 -15.68 -3.02
CA ARG A 64 -6.85 -15.01 -4.30
C ARG A 64 -7.43 -13.61 -4.09
N PHE A 65 -6.54 -12.63 -3.93
CA PHE A 65 -6.92 -11.24 -3.70
C PHE A 65 -7.14 -10.42 -4.96
N GLN A 66 -6.73 -10.90 -6.14
CA GLN A 66 -6.81 -10.12 -7.37
C GLN A 66 -8.24 -9.62 -7.65
N GLN A 67 -9.19 -10.54 -7.79
CA GLN A 67 -10.59 -10.19 -8.06
C GLN A 67 -11.20 -9.30 -6.97
N ALA A 68 -10.91 -9.61 -5.69
CA ALA A 68 -11.42 -8.84 -4.56
C ALA A 68 -10.87 -7.41 -4.58
N SER A 69 -9.56 -7.26 -4.76
CA SER A 69 -8.87 -5.97 -4.82
C SER A 69 -9.35 -5.12 -6.00
N GLU A 70 -9.52 -5.71 -7.18
CA GLU A 70 -10.00 -5.02 -8.38
C GLU A 70 -11.45 -4.56 -8.21
N THR A 71 -12.31 -5.43 -7.66
CA THR A 71 -13.72 -5.11 -7.41
C THR A 71 -13.86 -3.96 -6.41
N ILE A 72 -13.15 -4.04 -5.28
CA ILE A 72 -13.16 -2.99 -4.26
C ILE A 72 -12.62 -1.68 -4.85
N PHE A 73 -11.51 -1.74 -5.58
CA PHE A 73 -10.92 -0.56 -6.20
C PHE A 73 -11.86 0.10 -7.22
N ASN A 74 -12.45 -0.66 -8.12
CA ASN A 74 -13.31 -0.13 -9.17
C ASN A 74 -14.59 0.53 -8.60
N LYS A 75 -15.10 0.01 -7.46
CA LYS A 75 -16.30 0.55 -6.81
C LYS A 75 -16.01 1.72 -5.86
N THR A 76 -14.84 1.76 -5.23
CA THR A 76 -14.60 2.66 -4.08
C THR A 76 -13.34 3.53 -4.22
N GLY A 77 -12.47 3.19 -5.17
CA GLY A 77 -11.13 3.76 -5.33
C GLY A 77 -10.11 3.24 -4.31
N TYR A 78 -10.50 2.40 -3.35
CA TYR A 78 -9.58 1.80 -2.39
C TYR A 78 -8.79 0.66 -3.01
N GLN A 79 -7.47 0.81 -3.02
CA GLN A 79 -6.54 -0.22 -3.42
C GLN A 79 -6.11 -1.01 -2.17
N LEU A 80 -6.24 -2.33 -2.23
CA LEU A 80 -5.75 -3.22 -1.19
C LEU A 80 -4.22 -3.29 -1.26
N ILE A 81 -3.58 -3.11 -0.11
CA ILE A 81 -2.14 -3.25 0.07
C ILE A 81 -1.88 -4.38 1.05
N CYS A 82 -0.95 -5.25 0.69
CA CYS A 82 -0.52 -6.38 1.47
C CYS A 82 0.97 -6.24 1.76
N LEU A 83 1.36 -6.11 3.01
CA LEU A 83 2.77 -5.92 3.41
C LEU A 83 3.18 -7.00 4.41
N GLU A 84 4.42 -7.46 4.30
CA GLU A 84 5.02 -8.31 5.32
C GLU A 84 5.44 -7.49 6.55
N GLN A 85 5.78 -6.22 6.35
CA GLN A 85 6.16 -5.29 7.40
C GLN A 85 5.51 -3.93 7.13
N VAL A 86 4.94 -3.34 8.17
CA VAL A 86 4.27 -2.03 8.08
C VAL A 86 5.06 -1.04 8.92
N PRO A 87 5.59 0.04 8.34
CA PRO A 87 6.24 1.11 9.09
C PRO A 87 5.28 1.73 10.12
N ASP A 88 5.78 2.19 11.25
CA ASP A 88 4.93 2.70 12.33
C ASP A 88 4.13 3.95 11.92
N GLN A 89 4.69 4.78 11.02
CA GLN A 89 3.99 5.91 10.41
C GLN A 89 2.75 5.48 9.60
N VAL A 90 2.77 4.28 9.01
CA VAL A 90 1.60 3.75 8.29
C VAL A 90 0.56 3.23 9.29
N LYS A 91 0.98 2.56 10.37
CA LYS A 91 0.06 2.05 11.40
C LYS A 91 -0.70 3.16 12.12
N SER A 92 -0.12 4.36 12.26
CA SER A 92 -0.79 5.50 12.89
C SER A 92 -1.81 6.19 11.98
N LYS A 93 -1.66 6.05 10.65
CA LYS A 93 -2.50 6.73 9.64
C LYS A 93 -3.57 5.85 9.02
N TYR A 94 -3.37 4.53 9.01
CA TYR A 94 -4.24 3.56 8.34
C TYR A 94 -4.78 2.53 9.32
N GLY A 95 -6.03 2.10 9.10
CA GLY A 95 -6.53 0.88 9.71
C GLY A 95 -5.76 -0.31 9.13
N VAL A 96 -5.09 -1.09 9.97
CA VAL A 96 -4.29 -2.23 9.52
C VAL A 96 -4.88 -3.51 10.10
N LEU A 97 -5.18 -4.46 9.22
CA LEU A 97 -5.56 -5.82 9.60
C LEU A 97 -4.30 -6.69 9.65
N SER A 98 -4.05 -7.31 10.80
CA SER A 98 -2.99 -8.31 10.95
C SER A 98 -3.58 -9.70 10.73
N TYR A 99 -3.00 -10.47 9.81
CA TYR A 99 -3.49 -11.80 9.45
C TYR A 99 -2.35 -12.82 9.44
N PRO A 100 -2.38 -13.86 10.27
CA PRO A 100 -1.35 -14.90 10.25
C PRO A 100 -1.49 -15.72 8.97
N SER A 101 -0.48 -15.71 8.11
CA SER A 101 -0.44 -16.55 6.92
C SER A 101 -0.29 -18.02 7.33
N ALA A 102 -1.27 -18.85 6.97
CA ALA A 102 -1.22 -20.29 7.26
C ALA A 102 -0.05 -20.98 6.55
N THR A 103 0.40 -20.44 5.41
CA THR A 103 1.42 -21.06 4.54
C THR A 103 2.85 -20.78 4.98
N THR A 104 3.10 -19.59 5.55
CA THR A 104 4.47 -19.15 5.89
C THR A 104 4.70 -18.99 7.39
N GLY A 105 3.64 -19.04 8.20
CA GLY A 105 3.70 -18.73 9.63
C GLY A 105 3.94 -17.25 9.94
N LYS A 106 4.20 -16.42 8.92
CA LYS A 106 4.43 -14.97 9.07
C LYS A 106 3.10 -14.21 9.12
N THR A 107 3.08 -13.14 9.90
CA THR A 107 1.97 -12.19 9.91
C THR A 107 2.03 -11.32 8.66
N VAL A 108 0.93 -11.30 7.91
CA VAL A 108 0.73 -10.42 6.77
C VAL A 108 -0.21 -9.31 7.19
N TYR A 109 0.09 -8.09 6.76
CA TYR A 109 -0.71 -6.92 7.09
C TYR A 109 -1.47 -6.44 5.86
N PHE A 110 -2.77 -6.19 6.04
CA PHE A 110 -3.63 -5.64 5.02
C PHE A 110 -4.07 -4.22 5.40
N LEU A 111 -4.08 -3.34 4.42
CA LEU A 111 -4.63 -1.99 4.56
C LEU A 111 -5.23 -1.53 3.24
N PHE A 112 -6.13 -0.56 3.32
CA PHE A 112 -6.66 0.11 2.14
C PHE A 112 -6.15 1.54 2.06
N TRP A 113 -5.85 1.97 0.84
CA TRP A 113 -5.51 3.36 0.56
C TRP A 113 -6.02 3.78 -0.81
N LYS A 114 -6.12 5.09 -1.04
CA LYS A 114 -6.49 5.62 -2.36
C LYS A 114 -5.22 6.13 -3.06
N PRO A 115 -4.75 5.46 -4.13
CA PRO A 115 -3.52 5.85 -4.81
C PRO A 115 -3.67 7.19 -5.54
N ALA A 116 -2.68 8.07 -5.42
CA ALA A 116 -2.63 9.32 -6.18
C ALA A 116 -2.35 9.11 -7.69
N PHE A 117 -1.77 7.97 -8.04
CA PHE A 117 -1.56 7.49 -9.39
C PHE A 117 -1.36 5.97 -9.41
N ARG A 118 -1.60 5.35 -10.57
CA ARG A 118 -1.35 3.93 -10.82
C ARG A 118 -0.60 3.76 -12.13
N LEU A 119 0.30 2.78 -12.18
CA LEU A 119 0.99 2.41 -13.39
C LEU A 119 0.25 1.26 -14.08
N LYS A 120 -0.22 1.51 -15.29
CA LYS A 120 -0.77 0.46 -16.18
C LYS A 120 0.30 -0.12 -17.11
N LYS A 121 1.37 0.64 -17.34
CA LYS A 121 2.46 0.33 -18.26
C LYS A 121 3.78 0.74 -17.60
N PHE A 122 4.75 -0.16 -17.64
CA PHE A 122 6.12 0.10 -17.20
C PHE A 122 7.07 -0.81 -17.97
N TYR A 123 7.55 -0.32 -19.10
CA TYR A 123 8.55 -0.98 -19.95
C TYR A 123 9.49 0.07 -20.50
N TYR A 124 10.68 -0.33 -20.93
CA TYR A 124 11.72 0.59 -21.39
C TYR A 124 11.20 1.55 -22.48
N SER A 125 11.59 2.82 -22.40
CA SER A 125 11.14 3.92 -23.28
C SER A 125 9.66 4.30 -23.19
N TYR A 126 8.84 3.63 -22.36
CA TYR A 126 7.47 4.05 -22.11
C TYR A 126 7.44 5.46 -21.52
N ARG A 127 6.49 6.30 -21.97
CA ARG A 127 6.30 7.66 -21.46
C ARG A 127 4.89 7.85 -20.93
N GLY A 128 4.75 8.47 -19.76
CA GLY A 128 3.46 8.74 -19.14
C GLY A 128 3.53 9.77 -18.02
N ARG A 129 2.38 10.40 -17.72
CA ARG A 129 2.27 11.36 -16.60
C ARG A 129 2.43 10.67 -15.25
N GLU A 130 2.00 9.42 -15.14
CA GLU A 130 2.22 8.55 -13.99
C GLU A 130 3.70 8.24 -13.77
N ILE A 131 4.50 8.17 -14.84
CA ILE A 131 5.95 7.97 -14.74
C ILE A 131 6.60 9.24 -14.18
N GLN A 132 6.14 10.42 -14.61
CA GLN A 132 6.62 11.67 -14.06
C GLN A 132 6.29 11.82 -12.57
N LYS A 133 5.07 11.41 -12.17
CA LYS A 133 4.69 11.33 -10.75
C LYS A 133 5.59 10.37 -9.97
N LEU A 134 5.87 9.18 -10.52
CA LEU A 134 6.77 8.20 -9.92
C LEU A 134 8.18 8.75 -9.73
N GLN A 135 8.76 9.35 -10.78
CA GLN A 135 10.06 10.01 -10.70
C GLN A 135 10.06 11.10 -9.63
N LYS A 136 8.99 11.91 -9.53
CA LYS A 136 8.84 12.95 -8.50
C LYS A 136 8.83 12.38 -7.08
N GLU A 137 8.12 11.27 -6.84
CA GLU A 137 8.14 10.61 -5.52
C GLU A 137 9.54 10.09 -5.17
N LEU A 138 10.27 9.53 -6.15
CA LEU A 138 11.65 9.07 -5.93
C LEU A 138 12.65 10.22 -5.64
N VAL A 139 12.43 11.40 -6.21
CA VAL A 139 13.23 12.61 -5.89
C VAL A 139 13.08 12.97 -4.42
N LYS A 140 11.86 12.92 -3.86
CA LYS A 140 11.60 13.30 -2.46
C LYS A 140 12.39 12.46 -1.45
N ILE A 141 12.73 11.23 -1.82
CA ILE A 141 13.48 10.30 -0.99
C ILE A 141 14.94 10.14 -1.44
N ASN A 142 15.43 11.06 -2.27
CA ASN A 142 16.80 11.10 -2.78
C ASN A 142 17.25 9.84 -3.56
N LEU A 143 16.30 9.09 -4.13
CA LEU A 143 16.60 7.92 -4.98
C LEU A 143 16.57 8.25 -6.48
N TYR A 144 16.23 9.47 -6.85
CA TYR A 144 16.25 9.95 -8.22
C TYR A 144 16.71 11.40 -8.28
N GLN A 145 17.76 11.67 -9.05
CA GLN A 145 18.38 13.01 -9.17
C GLN A 145 18.43 13.48 -10.63
N TYR A 146 17.60 12.89 -11.49
CA TYR A 146 17.58 13.15 -12.92
C TYR A 146 16.29 13.85 -13.35
N HIS A 147 16.24 14.25 -14.62
CA HIS A 147 15.09 14.93 -15.22
C HIS A 147 13.79 14.14 -15.03
N LEU A 148 12.73 14.88 -14.66
CA LEU A 148 11.36 14.39 -14.54
C LEU A 148 10.68 14.40 -15.93
N ASP A 149 11.25 13.67 -16.88
CA ASP A 149 10.83 13.60 -18.28
C ASP A 149 9.60 12.70 -18.52
N GLY A 150 9.19 11.94 -17.49
CA GLY A 150 8.12 10.97 -17.57
C GLY A 150 8.46 9.74 -18.40
N ILE A 151 9.74 9.42 -18.61
CA ILE A 151 10.19 8.28 -19.41
C ILE A 151 10.76 7.16 -18.52
N VAL A 152 10.41 5.93 -18.84
CA VAL A 152 11.01 4.74 -18.23
C VAL A 152 12.39 4.49 -18.83
N GLY A 153 13.43 4.95 -18.15
CA GLY A 153 14.83 4.70 -18.50
C GLY A 153 15.57 3.83 -17.47
N LYS A 154 16.82 3.46 -17.79
CA LYS A 154 17.67 2.60 -16.94
C LYS A 154 17.82 3.15 -15.51
N LYS A 155 17.94 4.47 -15.39
CA LYS A 155 18.08 5.19 -14.11
C LYS A 155 16.83 5.05 -13.24
N LEU A 156 15.65 5.17 -13.83
CA LEU A 156 14.38 5.01 -13.12
C LEU A 156 14.21 3.57 -12.64
N MET A 157 14.48 2.58 -13.51
CA MET A 157 14.37 1.17 -13.14
C MET A 157 15.34 0.80 -12.00
N ARG A 158 16.57 1.32 -12.03
CA ARG A 158 17.53 1.15 -10.92
C ARG A 158 17.04 1.77 -9.62
N ALA A 159 16.45 2.96 -9.66
CA ALA A 159 15.88 3.62 -8.49
C ALA A 159 14.75 2.79 -7.86
N ILE A 160 13.88 2.19 -8.68
CA ILE A 160 12.81 1.27 -8.20
C ILE A 160 13.40 0.04 -7.53
N VAL A 161 14.39 -0.61 -8.16
CA VAL A 161 15.06 -1.78 -7.58
C VAL A 161 15.74 -1.41 -6.25
N HIS A 162 16.41 -0.25 -6.19
CA HIS A 162 17.05 0.22 -4.96
C HIS A 162 16.02 0.46 -3.85
N PHE A 163 14.91 1.12 -4.18
CA PHE A 163 13.82 1.34 -3.24
C PHE A 163 13.28 0.00 -2.71
N GLN A 164 12.96 -0.94 -3.58
CA GLN A 164 12.42 -2.24 -3.16
C GLN A 164 13.37 -2.96 -2.19
N LYS A 165 14.69 -2.92 -2.46
CA LYS A 165 15.70 -3.46 -1.55
C LYS A 165 15.73 -2.73 -0.20
N GLN A 166 15.76 -1.40 -0.22
CA GLN A 166 15.85 -0.58 0.98
C GLN A 166 14.65 -0.76 1.92
N PHE A 167 13.46 -1.00 1.35
CA PHE A 167 12.21 -1.19 2.10
C PHE A 167 11.83 -2.67 2.30
N ALA A 168 12.78 -3.60 2.07
CA ALA A 168 12.58 -5.05 2.22
C ALA A 168 11.34 -5.58 1.46
N LEU A 169 11.03 -4.96 0.31
CA LEU A 169 10.01 -5.43 -0.61
C LEU A 169 10.58 -6.52 -1.54
N PRO A 170 9.72 -7.39 -2.09
CA PRO A 170 10.10 -8.22 -3.23
C PRO A 170 10.67 -7.35 -4.36
N VAL A 171 11.87 -7.68 -4.82
CA VAL A 171 12.58 -6.93 -5.87
C VAL A 171 12.05 -7.34 -7.23
N THR A 172 10.86 -6.88 -7.58
CA THR A 172 10.21 -7.17 -8.86
C THR A 172 10.77 -6.31 -10.00
N GLY A 173 11.39 -5.18 -9.67
CA GLY A 173 11.80 -4.16 -10.64
C GLY A 173 10.62 -3.39 -11.27
N TYR A 174 9.39 -3.77 -10.95
CA TYR A 174 8.16 -3.10 -11.34
C TYR A 174 7.65 -2.27 -10.15
N PRO A 175 7.25 -1.00 -10.34
CA PRO A 175 6.65 -0.18 -9.29
C PRO A 175 5.20 -0.64 -9.02
N ASP A 176 5.09 -1.78 -8.34
CA ASP A 176 3.82 -2.41 -7.97
C ASP A 176 3.05 -1.60 -6.91
N GLU A 177 1.85 -2.06 -6.58
CA GLU A 177 0.96 -1.37 -5.65
C GLU A 177 1.61 -1.09 -4.29
N LYS A 178 2.42 -2.02 -3.77
CA LYS A 178 3.13 -1.90 -2.49
C LYS A 178 4.25 -0.87 -2.59
N THR A 179 4.99 -0.91 -3.70
CA THR A 179 6.07 0.02 -4.01
C THR A 179 5.53 1.46 -4.10
N ILE A 180 4.46 1.68 -4.88
CA ILE A 180 3.83 3.01 -5.01
C ILE A 180 3.29 3.48 -3.66
N PHE A 181 2.64 2.58 -2.90
CA PHE A 181 2.13 2.92 -1.57
C PHE A 181 3.23 3.43 -0.65
N LEU A 182 4.33 2.66 -0.49
CA LEU A 182 5.41 3.08 0.39
C LEU A 182 6.14 4.32 -0.12
N LEU A 183 6.31 4.48 -1.44
CA LEU A 183 6.88 5.70 -2.02
C LEU A 183 6.07 6.95 -1.63
N CYS A 184 4.75 6.89 -1.71
CA CYS A 184 3.86 8.00 -1.34
C CYS A 184 3.80 8.28 0.16
N HIS A 185 4.24 7.34 1.01
CA HIS A 185 4.13 7.43 2.47
C HIS A 185 5.49 7.60 3.17
N ASN A 186 6.58 7.43 2.45
CA ASN A 186 7.91 7.64 2.97
C ASN A 186 8.31 9.10 2.79
N GLU A 187 7.80 9.97 3.66
CA GLU A 187 8.30 11.33 3.80
C GLU A 187 9.44 11.32 4.83
N GLY A 188 10.67 11.01 4.39
CA GLY A 188 11.87 11.24 5.20
C GLY A 188 12.45 10.03 5.96
N GLY A 189 12.19 8.80 5.53
CA GLY A 189 12.88 7.60 6.05
C GLY A 189 14.31 7.44 5.52
N ASN A 190 15.16 8.46 5.71
CA ASN A 190 16.62 8.28 5.76
C ASN A 190 17.25 9.45 6.54
N ARG A 191 17.23 9.34 7.87
CA ARG A 191 18.29 9.88 8.72
C ARG A 191 19.15 8.69 9.13
N VAL A 192 20.10 8.33 8.28
CA VAL A 192 21.34 7.68 8.70
C VAL A 192 22.46 8.67 8.49
#